data_AF-A0A9E4CWK5-F1
#
_entry.id   AF-A0A9E4CWK5-F1
#
_cell.length_a   1.000
_cell.length_b   1.000
_cell.length_c   1.000
_cell.angle_alpha   90.00
_cell.angle_beta   90.00
_cell.angle_gamma   90.00
#
_symmetry.space_group_name_H-M   'P 1'
#
loop_
_entity.id
_entity.type
_entity.pdbx_description
1 polymer ?
#
loop_
_entity_poly.entity_id
_entity_poly.type
_entity_poly.pdbx_seq_one_letter_code
_entity_poly.pdbx_strand_id
1 'polypeptide(L)'
;MIVPEDFALASLANEAERRVVEAFRDGLSDSWLILPDVSIAGTPEMFQLDIVLIHPEFGVVDIEVKGHQATVSGGQWLHRGKPMTPQPPDQAMKSAYALRTLLRSEFPHLQHLHVHYGVALPNTTSISGNFGPDFKRDQVITDIDLADPTDALERLVFLRPTAQNFTAEDASAIVTLLRPDADFTFDPSARMRRARSRLDELCANQTATLEHLDVNRRVIALGAAGTGKTRLAMRWAHRVLGRGERVLLTCYNEPLADRMSTQAIDDEDLTVGPFLRLALAMDGMKPLEVPPDADHAWWTITAVGHLQAHWHFVTERFDTIVVDEAQDFSPAWLAMLDALLDADGARRTLLVADPSQKLYARGFAVPAVEDGWTQAQLVVNCRNAHQIGALLRRKLNGAPAPSVAPEAVDVCFVAVGRDSDSDPVDHNTIATTVQDEIDRLLREERDPNQVMVLTFSSKLRDNLANAVDLHRWEHRSRGIVGENVHRAKGLEADTVILVADQADVPKDLLYVGVSRAVSELVVIGPTGLGDRLGLSPVG
;
A
#
# COMPACT_ATOMS: atom_id res chain seq x y z
N MET A 1 26.08 3.17 -30.22
CA MET A 1 24.99 3.41 -29.25
C MET A 1 25.20 2.56 -28.00
N ILE A 2 25.12 3.16 -26.81
CA ILE A 2 25.19 2.41 -25.54
C ILE A 2 23.84 1.75 -25.27
N VAL A 3 23.86 0.55 -24.71
CA VAL A 3 22.68 -0.21 -24.33
C VAL A 3 22.74 -0.60 -22.85
N PRO A 4 21.74 -0.19 -22.02
CA PRO A 4 20.60 0.66 -22.38
C PRO A 4 21.01 2.13 -22.62
N GLU A 5 20.20 2.90 -23.35
CA GLU A 5 20.52 4.29 -23.71
C GLU A 5 20.73 5.22 -22.49
N ASP A 6 20.07 4.92 -21.38
CA ASP A 6 20.16 5.62 -20.10
C ASP A 6 21.22 5.04 -19.14
N PHE A 7 22.09 4.15 -19.63
CA PHE A 7 23.13 3.54 -18.81
C PHE A 7 23.99 4.59 -18.11
N ALA A 8 23.92 4.59 -16.78
CA ALA A 8 24.64 5.54 -15.95
C ALA A 8 26.14 5.22 -15.92
N LEU A 9 26.94 5.85 -16.79
CA LEU A 9 28.42 5.68 -16.85
C LEU A 9 29.14 5.89 -15.51
N ALA A 10 28.55 6.66 -14.60
CA ALA A 10 29.06 6.85 -13.25
C ALA A 10 29.03 5.55 -12.40
N SER A 11 28.20 4.57 -12.77
CA SER A 11 28.10 3.27 -12.09
C SER A 11 29.34 2.37 -12.32
N LEU A 12 30.08 2.59 -13.41
CA LEU A 12 31.33 1.86 -13.67
C LEU A 12 32.36 2.25 -12.60
N ALA A 13 32.77 1.28 -11.78
CA ALA A 13 33.70 1.51 -10.67
C ALA A 13 35.11 1.90 -11.15
N ASN A 14 35.49 1.48 -12.36
CA ASN A 14 36.81 1.67 -12.93
C ASN A 14 36.85 2.87 -13.90
N GLU A 15 37.64 3.89 -13.58
CA GLU A 15 37.83 5.08 -14.43
C GLU A 15 38.38 4.73 -15.81
N ALA A 16 39.24 3.71 -15.91
CA ALA A 16 39.79 3.25 -17.19
C ALA A 16 38.71 2.64 -18.09
N GLU A 17 37.78 1.88 -17.51
CA GLU A 17 36.66 1.27 -18.22
C GLU A 17 35.70 2.34 -18.72
N ARG A 18 35.32 3.29 -17.84
CA ARG A 18 34.48 4.44 -18.21
C ARG A 18 35.06 5.19 -19.40
N ARG A 19 36.37 5.46 -19.38
CA ARG A 19 37.07 6.17 -20.46
C ARG A 19 37.02 5.42 -21.80
N VAL A 20 37.14 4.09 -21.77
CA VAL A 20 37.04 3.26 -23.00
C VAL A 20 35.61 3.26 -23.53
N VAL A 21 34.61 3.12 -22.64
CA VAL A 21 33.19 3.18 -23.03
C VAL A 21 32.83 4.55 -23.62
N GLU A 22 33.32 5.65 -23.04
CA GLU A 22 33.14 7.00 -23.57
C GLU A 22 33.77 7.16 -24.96
N ALA A 23 35.01 6.70 -25.14
CA ALA A 23 35.69 6.73 -26.44
C ALA A 23 34.92 5.93 -27.50
N PHE A 24 34.41 4.74 -27.15
CA PHE A 24 33.58 3.94 -28.06
C PHE A 24 32.23 4.60 -28.35
N ARG A 25 31.57 5.18 -27.35
CA ARG A 25 30.30 5.91 -27.54
C ARG A 25 30.46 7.08 -28.49
N ASP A 26 31.54 7.85 -28.33
CA ASP A 26 31.74 9.12 -29.03
C ASP A 26 32.41 8.92 -30.40
N GLY A 27 33.17 7.83 -30.59
CA GLY A 27 33.96 7.58 -31.79
C GLY A 27 33.44 6.48 -32.72
N LEU A 28 32.51 5.62 -32.28
CA LEU A 28 31.92 4.59 -33.14
C LEU A 28 30.60 5.06 -33.76
N SER A 29 30.24 4.46 -34.90
CA SER A 29 28.93 4.68 -35.52
C SER A 29 27.79 4.15 -34.65
N ASP A 30 26.57 4.62 -34.94
CA ASP A 30 25.32 4.16 -34.33
C ASP A 30 25.03 2.67 -34.57
N SER A 31 25.63 2.08 -35.60
CA SER A 31 25.53 0.65 -35.95
C SER A 31 26.23 -0.26 -34.94
N TRP A 32 27.13 0.28 -34.11
CA TRP A 32 27.73 -0.45 -32.99
C TRP A 32 26.85 -0.34 -31.75
N LEU A 33 26.46 -1.48 -31.19
CA LEU A 33 25.81 -1.57 -29.89
C LEU A 33 26.89 -1.83 -28.82
N ILE A 34 26.93 -1.00 -27.79
CA ILE A 34 27.94 -1.02 -26.74
C ILE A 34 27.26 -1.41 -25.43
N LEU A 35 27.61 -2.57 -24.90
CA LEU A 35 27.06 -3.12 -23.66
C LEU A 35 28.19 -3.18 -22.61
N PRO A 36 28.32 -2.17 -21.74
CA PRO A 36 29.26 -2.21 -20.62
C PRO A 36 28.77 -3.18 -19.54
N ASP A 37 29.68 -3.72 -18.72
CA ASP A 37 29.42 -4.50 -17.51
C ASP A 37 28.34 -5.59 -17.70
N VAL A 38 28.67 -6.60 -18.51
CA VAL A 38 27.79 -7.74 -18.80
C VAL A 38 28.25 -8.94 -17.98
N SER A 39 27.33 -9.55 -17.23
CA SER A 39 27.59 -10.78 -16.47
C SER A 39 26.91 -11.97 -17.12
N ILE A 40 27.67 -13.04 -17.38
CA ILE A 40 27.14 -14.30 -17.88
C ILE A 40 27.42 -15.44 -16.89
N ALA A 41 26.46 -16.35 -16.76
CA ALA A 41 26.61 -17.52 -15.91
C ALA A 41 27.69 -18.46 -16.47
N GLY A 42 28.62 -18.87 -15.63
CA GLY A 42 29.57 -19.94 -15.91
C GLY A 42 29.54 -21.01 -14.80
N THR A 43 30.12 -22.16 -15.07
CA THR A 43 30.33 -23.23 -14.07
C THR A 43 31.84 -23.47 -13.92
N PRO A 44 32.45 -23.25 -12.73
CA PRO A 44 31.86 -23.00 -11.41
C PRO A 44 31.63 -21.51 -11.04
N GLU A 45 32.07 -20.56 -11.85
CA GLU A 45 32.04 -19.11 -11.55
C GLU A 45 31.40 -18.31 -12.69
N MET A 46 30.85 -17.14 -12.39
CA MET A 46 30.34 -16.19 -13.40
C MET A 46 31.49 -15.53 -14.17
N PHE A 47 31.27 -15.24 -15.45
CA PHE A 47 32.18 -14.41 -16.23
C PHE A 47 31.63 -12.98 -16.28
N GLN A 48 32.43 -12.03 -15.85
CA GLN A 48 32.18 -10.61 -16.02
C GLN A 48 32.93 -10.13 -17.27
N LEU A 49 32.19 -9.53 -18.19
CA LEU A 49 32.70 -8.94 -19.43
C LEU A 49 32.63 -7.42 -19.27
N ASP A 50 33.78 -6.76 -19.38
CA ASP A 50 33.86 -5.31 -19.18
C ASP A 50 33.06 -4.57 -20.27
N ILE A 51 33.29 -4.91 -21.54
CA ILE A 51 32.59 -4.28 -22.67
C ILE A 51 32.32 -5.29 -23.77
N VAL A 52 31.04 -5.53 -24.06
CA VAL A 52 30.60 -6.29 -25.23
C VAL A 52 30.13 -5.32 -26.32
N LEU A 53 30.68 -5.48 -27.52
CA LEU A 53 30.35 -4.70 -28.70
C LEU A 53 29.67 -5.60 -29.74
N ILE A 54 28.60 -5.12 -30.36
CA ILE A 54 27.86 -5.88 -31.37
C ILE A 54 27.67 -5.00 -32.61
N HIS A 55 27.99 -5.53 -33.78
CA HIS A 55 27.80 -4.86 -35.07
C HIS A 55 27.24 -5.83 -36.12
N PRO A 56 26.24 -5.46 -36.92
CA PRO A 56 25.65 -6.35 -37.92
C PRO A 56 26.65 -6.91 -38.95
N GLU A 57 27.67 -6.14 -39.31
CA GLU A 57 28.69 -6.58 -40.28
C GLU A 57 29.91 -7.26 -39.63
N PHE A 58 30.25 -6.85 -38.40
CA PHE A 58 31.51 -7.27 -37.76
C PHE A 58 31.31 -8.31 -36.66
N GLY A 59 30.07 -8.65 -36.33
CA GLY A 59 29.73 -9.65 -35.31
C GLY A 59 29.87 -9.11 -33.89
N VAL A 60 30.38 -9.95 -33.00
CA VAL A 60 30.46 -9.66 -31.55
C VAL A 60 31.92 -9.56 -31.13
N VAL A 61 32.26 -8.54 -30.35
CA VAL A 61 33.60 -8.29 -29.81
C VAL A 61 33.51 -8.13 -28.30
N ASP A 62 34.39 -8.80 -27.57
CA ASP A 62 34.60 -8.65 -26.13
C ASP A 62 35.89 -7.89 -25.86
N ILE A 63 35.84 -6.81 -25.07
CA ILE A 63 37.00 -5.99 -24.74
C ILE A 63 37.20 -5.99 -23.23
N GLU A 64 38.34 -6.54 -22.80
CA GLU A 64 38.80 -6.49 -21.40
C GLU A 64 39.63 -5.22 -21.17
N VAL A 65 39.32 -4.44 -20.13
CA VAL A 65 39.98 -3.17 -19.85
C VAL A 65 40.97 -3.30 -18.69
N LYS A 66 42.24 -2.97 -18.93
CA LYS A 66 43.26 -2.86 -17.87
C LYS A 66 43.76 -1.42 -17.75
N GLY A 67 43.38 -0.75 -16.66
CA GLY A 67 43.79 0.63 -16.35
C GLY A 67 45.22 0.76 -15.79
N HIS A 68 45.89 -0.34 -15.49
CA HIS A 68 47.21 -0.31 -14.87
C HIS A 68 48.35 -0.43 -15.88
N GLN A 69 49.53 0.07 -15.53
CA GLN A 69 50.73 -0.12 -16.35
C GLN A 69 51.04 -1.62 -16.51
N ALA A 70 51.05 -2.09 -17.75
CA ALA A 70 51.37 -3.46 -18.11
C ALA A 70 52.72 -3.52 -18.87
N THR A 71 53.52 -4.54 -18.58
CA THR A 71 54.70 -4.90 -19.37
C THR A 71 54.67 -6.39 -19.68
N VAL A 72 55.31 -6.80 -20.77
CA VAL A 72 55.47 -8.22 -21.10
C VAL A 72 56.95 -8.60 -20.96
N SER A 73 57.25 -9.61 -20.15
CA SER A 73 58.60 -10.15 -19.98
C SER A 73 58.56 -11.67 -19.92
N GLY A 74 59.41 -12.34 -20.71
CA GLY A 74 59.37 -13.81 -20.81
C GLY A 74 58.03 -14.38 -21.28
N GLY A 75 57.23 -13.58 -22.01
CA GLY A 75 55.88 -13.96 -22.45
C GLY A 75 54.77 -13.76 -21.41
N GLN A 76 55.08 -13.25 -20.21
CA GLN A 76 54.09 -13.00 -19.16
C GLN A 76 53.78 -11.51 -19.02
N TRP A 77 52.50 -11.19 -18.85
CA TRP A 77 52.01 -9.86 -18.52
C TRP A 77 52.25 -9.58 -17.03
N LEU A 78 52.95 -8.47 -16.77
CA LEU A 78 53.38 -8.02 -15.46
C LEU A 78 52.79 -6.65 -15.14
N HIS A 79 52.40 -6.44 -13.89
CA HIS A 79 52.15 -5.14 -13.31
C HIS A 79 53.17 -4.86 -12.21
N ARG A 80 53.94 -3.77 -12.34
CA ARG A 80 55.04 -3.41 -11.41
C ARG A 80 55.99 -4.58 -11.12
N GLY A 81 56.34 -5.33 -12.16
CA GLY A 81 57.26 -6.48 -12.09
C GLY A 81 56.66 -7.77 -11.51
N LYS A 82 55.37 -7.80 -11.16
CA LYS A 82 54.68 -9.01 -10.68
C LYS A 82 53.72 -9.56 -11.75
N PRO A 83 53.59 -10.88 -11.92
CA PRO A 83 52.62 -11.47 -12.84
C PRO A 83 51.19 -11.02 -12.53
N MET A 84 50.46 -10.63 -13.57
CA MET A 84 49.01 -10.38 -13.47
C MET A 84 48.28 -11.72 -13.34
N THR A 85 47.27 -11.80 -12.48
CA THR A 85 46.46 -13.01 -12.34
C THR A 85 44.99 -12.61 -12.22
N PRO A 86 44.14 -12.96 -13.20
CA PRO A 86 44.47 -13.68 -14.45
C PRO A 86 45.35 -12.84 -15.41
N GLN A 87 45.96 -13.51 -16.40
CA GLN A 87 46.66 -12.82 -17.50
C GLN A 87 45.61 -12.13 -18.40
N PRO A 88 45.81 -10.87 -18.83
CA PRO A 88 44.76 -10.13 -19.56
C PRO A 88 44.29 -10.82 -20.87
N PRO A 89 45.18 -11.35 -21.74
CA PRO A 89 44.73 -12.09 -22.92
C PRO A 89 43.92 -13.34 -22.59
N ASP A 90 44.34 -14.08 -21.55
CA ASP A 90 43.64 -15.29 -21.12
C ASP A 90 42.24 -14.97 -20.59
N GLN A 91 42.10 -13.85 -19.86
CA GLN A 91 40.81 -13.39 -19.33
C GLN A 91 39.87 -13.01 -20.48
N ALA A 92 40.30 -12.13 -21.38
CA ALA A 92 39.53 -11.72 -22.56
C ALA A 92 39.14 -12.93 -23.43
N MET A 93 40.06 -13.85 -23.68
CA MET A 93 39.77 -15.06 -24.46
C MET A 93 38.73 -15.95 -23.77
N LYS A 94 38.84 -16.16 -22.45
CA LYS A 94 37.90 -16.99 -21.70
C LYS A 94 36.50 -16.37 -21.67
N SER A 95 36.39 -15.08 -21.41
CA SER A 95 35.13 -14.33 -21.42
C SER A 95 34.45 -14.39 -22.79
N ALA A 96 35.18 -14.08 -23.86
CA ALA A 96 34.69 -14.21 -25.23
C ALA A 96 34.25 -15.64 -25.60
N TYR A 97 34.96 -16.68 -25.13
CA TYR A 97 34.60 -18.06 -25.40
C TYR A 97 33.38 -18.53 -24.59
N ALA A 98 33.21 -18.01 -23.38
CA ALA A 98 32.01 -18.23 -22.58
C ALA A 98 30.81 -17.57 -23.26
N LEU A 99 30.94 -16.30 -23.67
CA LEU A 99 29.90 -15.60 -24.44
C LEU A 99 29.57 -16.35 -25.72
N ARG A 100 30.59 -16.75 -26.50
CA ARG A 100 30.38 -17.54 -27.73
C ARG A 100 29.60 -18.83 -27.45
N THR A 101 29.93 -19.54 -26.38
CA THR A 101 29.24 -20.78 -26.01
C THR A 101 27.76 -20.52 -25.71
N LEU A 102 27.46 -19.47 -24.92
CA LEU A 102 26.10 -19.04 -24.62
C LEU A 102 25.33 -18.65 -25.89
N LEU A 103 25.92 -17.80 -26.75
CA LEU A 103 25.25 -17.36 -27.97
C LEU A 103 24.98 -18.52 -28.93
N ARG A 104 25.90 -19.48 -29.04
CA ARG A 104 25.70 -20.66 -29.90
C ARG A 104 24.69 -21.66 -29.33
N SER A 105 24.50 -21.72 -28.02
CA SER A 105 23.47 -22.58 -27.41
C SER A 105 22.08 -22.00 -27.59
N GLU A 106 21.93 -20.68 -27.41
CA GLU A 106 20.64 -19.99 -27.54
C GLU A 106 20.23 -19.75 -29.00
N PHE A 107 21.21 -19.56 -29.91
CA PHE A 107 20.97 -19.28 -31.33
C PHE A 107 21.64 -20.35 -32.23
N PRO A 108 20.97 -21.48 -32.51
CA PRO A 108 21.56 -22.59 -33.28
C PRO A 108 22.00 -22.22 -34.70
N HIS A 109 21.32 -21.26 -35.35
CA HIS A 109 21.73 -20.76 -36.67
C HIS A 109 23.05 -20.00 -36.61
N LEU A 110 23.50 -19.54 -35.45
CA LEU A 110 24.78 -18.89 -35.18
C LEU A 110 25.87 -19.88 -34.73
N GLN A 111 25.76 -21.17 -35.03
CA GLN A 111 26.72 -22.21 -34.62
C GLN A 111 28.20 -21.96 -35.00
N HIS A 112 28.46 -21.10 -35.99
CA HIS A 112 29.80 -20.72 -36.44
C HIS A 112 30.22 -19.32 -35.97
N LEU A 113 29.41 -18.64 -35.14
CA LEU A 113 29.64 -17.27 -34.72
C LEU A 113 30.96 -17.18 -33.97
N HIS A 114 31.80 -16.24 -34.38
CA HIS A 114 33.02 -15.91 -33.67
C HIS A 114 32.76 -14.70 -32.78
N VAL A 115 33.16 -14.82 -31.52
CA VAL A 115 33.28 -13.67 -30.62
C VAL A 115 34.75 -13.28 -30.63
N HIS A 116 35.03 -12.09 -31.17
CA HIS A 116 36.37 -11.53 -31.17
C HIS A 116 36.72 -11.05 -29.75
N TYR A 117 38.00 -10.95 -29.45
CA TYR A 117 38.41 -10.44 -28.14
C TYR A 117 39.67 -9.59 -28.23
N GLY A 118 39.73 -8.58 -27.36
CA GLY A 118 40.85 -7.66 -27.24
C GLY A 118 41.07 -7.19 -25.80
N VAL A 119 42.21 -6.52 -25.59
CA VAL A 119 42.58 -5.90 -24.33
C VAL A 119 42.77 -4.40 -24.55
N ALA A 120 41.97 -3.58 -23.88
CA ALA A 120 42.12 -2.14 -23.88
C ALA A 120 43.06 -1.68 -22.75
N LEU A 121 44.05 -0.88 -23.12
CA LEU A 121 45.06 -0.28 -22.25
C LEU A 121 45.00 1.24 -22.39
N PRO A 122 43.96 1.91 -21.84
CA PRO A 122 43.71 3.33 -22.06
C PRO A 122 44.81 4.24 -21.51
N ASN A 123 45.71 3.72 -20.65
CA ASN A 123 46.83 4.47 -20.08
C ASN A 123 48.18 4.15 -20.74
N THR A 124 48.18 3.46 -21.89
CA THR A 124 49.37 3.10 -22.65
C THR A 124 49.36 3.81 -23.99
N THR A 125 50.44 4.50 -24.36
CA THR A 125 50.53 5.24 -25.64
C THR A 125 51.38 4.53 -26.69
N SER A 126 52.28 3.63 -26.31
CA SER A 126 53.12 2.90 -27.26
C SER A 126 53.49 1.53 -26.74
N ILE A 127 53.74 0.61 -27.68
CA ILE A 127 54.15 -0.76 -27.40
C ILE A 127 55.38 -1.03 -28.27
N SER A 128 56.51 -1.36 -27.64
CA SER A 128 57.74 -1.74 -28.31
C SER A 128 58.05 -3.22 -28.07
N GLY A 129 58.31 -3.98 -29.13
CA GLY A 129 58.58 -5.41 -29.08
C GLY A 129 57.43 -6.25 -29.64
N ASN A 130 57.46 -7.56 -29.38
CA ASN A 130 56.51 -8.53 -29.92
C ASN A 130 55.80 -9.30 -28.79
N PHE A 131 54.55 -9.68 -29.04
CA PHE A 131 53.79 -10.59 -28.18
C PHE A 131 54.09 -12.06 -28.52
N GLY A 132 53.55 -12.97 -27.69
CA GLY A 132 53.55 -14.40 -27.99
C GLY A 132 52.78 -14.74 -29.27
N PRO A 133 52.95 -15.95 -29.82
CA PRO A 133 52.29 -16.35 -31.06
C PRO A 133 50.76 -16.40 -30.96
N ASP A 134 50.24 -16.56 -29.74
CA ASP A 134 48.85 -16.69 -29.31
C ASP A 134 48.08 -15.37 -29.26
N PHE A 135 48.77 -14.22 -29.21
CA PHE A 135 48.14 -12.91 -29.06
C PHE A 135 48.75 -11.89 -30.04
N LYS A 136 47.91 -11.17 -30.79
CA LYS A 136 48.35 -10.25 -31.85
C LYS A 136 48.33 -8.79 -31.39
N ARG A 137 49.14 -7.94 -32.03
CA ARG A 137 49.19 -6.49 -31.75
C ARG A 137 47.84 -5.83 -31.97
N ASP A 138 47.10 -6.26 -32.99
CA ASP A 138 45.77 -5.73 -33.32
C ASP A 138 44.68 -6.15 -32.31
N GLN A 139 44.99 -7.04 -31.35
CA GLN A 139 44.11 -7.33 -30.22
C GLN A 139 44.35 -6.39 -29.02
N VAL A 140 45.24 -5.40 -29.14
CA VAL A 140 45.50 -4.42 -28.09
C VAL A 140 45.04 -3.03 -28.55
N ILE A 141 44.16 -2.43 -27.76
CA ILE A 141 43.65 -1.07 -28.00
C ILE A 141 44.34 -0.13 -27.01
N THR A 142 45.21 0.74 -27.49
CA THR A 142 45.95 1.71 -26.68
C THR A 142 45.23 3.04 -26.59
N ASP A 143 45.75 3.97 -25.79
CA ASP A 143 45.28 5.36 -25.70
C ASP A 143 45.20 6.05 -27.07
N ILE A 144 46.19 5.79 -27.94
CA ILE A 144 46.23 6.35 -29.29
C ILE A 144 45.15 5.72 -30.17
N ASP A 145 44.93 4.41 -30.02
CA ASP A 145 43.91 3.68 -30.78
C ASP A 145 42.48 4.13 -30.37
N LEU A 146 42.27 4.60 -29.15
CA LEU A 146 40.97 5.15 -28.69
C LEU A 146 40.62 6.50 -29.32
N ALA A 147 41.57 7.19 -29.96
CA ALA A 147 41.28 8.40 -30.74
C ALA A 147 40.58 8.08 -32.08
N ASP A 148 40.76 6.86 -32.59
CA ASP A 148 40.04 6.31 -33.74
C ASP A 148 39.62 4.86 -33.44
N PRO A 149 38.58 4.68 -32.61
CA PRO A 149 38.17 3.35 -32.17
C PRO A 149 37.61 2.50 -33.32
N THR A 150 37.18 3.12 -34.42
CA THR A 150 36.68 2.40 -35.60
C THR A 150 37.82 1.63 -36.27
N ASP A 151 38.94 2.28 -36.58
CA ASP A 151 40.13 1.62 -37.14
C ASP A 151 40.66 0.52 -36.20
N ALA A 152 40.67 0.79 -34.89
CA ALA A 152 41.13 -0.17 -33.89
C ALA A 152 40.29 -1.45 -33.88
N LEU A 153 38.95 -1.33 -33.91
CA LEU A 153 38.05 -2.48 -33.94
C LEU A 153 38.09 -3.19 -35.30
N GLU A 154 38.16 -2.47 -36.41
CA GLU A 154 38.30 -3.04 -37.74
C GLU A 154 39.55 -3.94 -37.84
N ARG A 155 40.72 -3.44 -37.42
CA ARG A 155 41.95 -4.24 -37.37
C ARG A 155 41.78 -5.51 -36.54
N LEU A 156 41.09 -5.42 -35.41
CA LEU A 156 40.83 -6.54 -34.51
C LEU A 156 39.91 -7.59 -35.16
N VAL A 157 38.82 -7.18 -35.81
CA VAL A 157 37.87 -8.13 -36.43
C VAL A 157 38.44 -8.75 -37.72
N PHE A 158 39.27 -8.02 -38.47
CA PHE A 158 39.94 -8.54 -39.67
C PHE A 158 41.01 -9.60 -39.39
N LEU A 159 41.44 -9.78 -38.13
CA LEU A 159 42.30 -10.92 -37.76
C LEU A 159 41.64 -12.28 -38.05
N ARG A 160 40.31 -12.35 -37.96
CA ARG A 160 39.52 -13.55 -38.27
C ARG A 160 38.15 -13.15 -38.81
N PRO A 161 38.03 -12.82 -40.11
CA PRO A 161 36.76 -12.40 -40.69
C PRO A 161 35.66 -13.41 -40.44
N THR A 162 34.49 -12.95 -40.01
CA THR A 162 33.33 -13.81 -39.78
C THR A 162 32.75 -14.25 -41.13
N ALA A 163 32.78 -15.55 -41.42
CA ALA A 163 32.25 -16.12 -42.67
C ALA A 163 30.74 -16.40 -42.63
N GLN A 164 30.09 -16.08 -41.50
CA GLN A 164 28.68 -16.36 -41.25
C GLN A 164 27.85 -15.09 -41.46
N ASN A 165 26.66 -15.23 -42.05
CA ASN A 165 25.68 -14.14 -42.10
C ASN A 165 25.22 -13.81 -40.68
N PHE A 166 25.63 -12.65 -40.18
CA PHE A 166 25.16 -12.04 -38.95
C PHE A 166 24.25 -10.87 -39.34
N THR A 167 23.04 -10.78 -38.78
CA THR A 167 22.04 -9.79 -39.18
C THR A 167 21.75 -8.79 -38.06
N ALA A 168 21.08 -7.68 -38.39
CA ALA A 168 20.60 -6.74 -37.37
C ALA A 168 19.58 -7.37 -36.41
N GLU A 169 18.81 -8.36 -36.87
CA GLU A 169 17.87 -9.12 -36.03
C GLU A 169 18.63 -9.99 -35.02
N ASP A 170 19.74 -10.62 -35.45
CA ASP A 170 20.62 -11.37 -34.54
C ASP A 170 21.24 -10.46 -33.48
N ALA A 171 21.71 -9.28 -33.88
CA ALA A 171 22.25 -8.29 -32.95
C ALA A 171 21.22 -7.89 -31.89
N SER A 172 19.98 -7.62 -32.30
CA SER A 172 18.88 -7.29 -31.39
C SER A 172 18.52 -8.45 -30.46
N ALA A 173 18.45 -9.69 -30.98
CA ALA A 173 18.15 -10.86 -30.17
C ALA A 173 19.24 -11.13 -29.11
N ILE A 174 20.52 -10.91 -29.44
CA ILE A 174 21.62 -11.02 -28.50
C ILE A 174 21.52 -9.96 -27.40
N VAL A 175 21.15 -8.72 -27.74
CA VAL A 175 20.89 -7.67 -26.74
C VAL A 175 19.81 -8.11 -25.77
N THR A 176 18.67 -8.59 -26.25
CA THR A 176 17.57 -9.08 -25.39
C THR A 176 18.01 -10.23 -24.48
N LEU A 177 18.86 -11.13 -24.97
CA LEU A 177 19.42 -12.22 -24.16
C LEU A 177 20.36 -11.71 -23.06
N LEU A 178 21.22 -10.73 -23.37
CA LEU A 178 22.22 -10.20 -22.43
C LEU A 178 21.65 -9.14 -21.47
N ARG A 179 20.52 -8.50 -21.83
CA ARG A 179 19.82 -7.47 -21.06
C ARG A 179 18.30 -7.71 -21.13
N PRO A 180 17.77 -8.75 -20.47
CA PRO A 180 16.34 -9.05 -20.50
C PRO A 180 15.52 -8.10 -19.61
N ASP A 181 14.35 -7.69 -20.09
CA ASP A 181 13.34 -7.00 -19.28
C ASP A 181 12.49 -8.01 -18.51
N ALA A 182 12.15 -7.70 -17.25
CA ALA A 182 11.25 -8.51 -16.44
C ALA A 182 10.27 -7.62 -15.66
N ASP A 183 8.98 -7.78 -15.97
CA ASP A 183 7.89 -7.14 -15.22
C ASP A 183 7.47 -8.01 -14.04
N PHE A 184 7.37 -7.41 -12.86
CA PHE A 184 6.85 -8.07 -11.66
C PHE A 184 5.45 -7.53 -11.34
N THR A 185 4.46 -8.40 -11.24
CA THR A 185 3.11 -8.04 -10.78
C THR A 185 3.02 -8.13 -9.26
N PHE A 186 2.72 -7.00 -8.61
CA PHE A 186 2.46 -6.91 -7.18
C PHE A 186 0.96 -7.02 -6.96
N ASP A 187 0.44 -8.02 -6.24
CA ASP A 187 -0.98 -8.14 -5.84
C ASP A 187 -1.22 -7.30 -4.57
N PRO A 188 -1.74 -6.06 -4.66
CA PRO A 188 -1.92 -5.20 -3.50
C PRO A 188 -3.07 -5.71 -2.62
N SER A 189 -4.06 -6.37 -3.22
CA SER A 189 -5.20 -6.98 -2.53
C SER A 189 -4.76 -8.11 -1.60
N ALA A 190 -3.75 -8.91 -1.96
CA ALA A 190 -3.15 -9.88 -1.05
C ALA A 190 -2.45 -9.22 0.15
N ARG A 191 -1.76 -8.09 -0.08
CA ARG A 191 -1.13 -7.33 1.01
C ARG A 191 -2.18 -6.76 1.98
N MET A 192 -3.28 -6.20 1.47
CA MET A 192 -4.38 -5.68 2.28
C MET A 192 -5.06 -6.80 3.10
N ARG A 193 -5.34 -7.95 2.49
CA ARG A 193 -5.88 -9.13 3.21
C ARG A 193 -4.97 -9.59 4.35
N ARG A 194 -3.65 -9.64 4.12
CA ARG A 194 -2.67 -9.99 5.16
C ARG A 194 -2.59 -8.94 6.26
N ALA A 195 -2.57 -7.65 5.89
CA ALA A 195 -2.57 -6.55 6.84
C ALA A 195 -3.81 -6.59 7.75
N ARG A 196 -4.98 -6.78 7.17
CA ARG A 196 -6.25 -6.91 7.90
C ARG A 196 -6.25 -8.10 8.85
N SER A 197 -5.85 -9.29 8.38
CA SER A 197 -5.76 -10.48 9.22
C SER A 197 -4.86 -10.25 10.44
N ARG A 198 -3.72 -9.56 10.25
CA ARG A 198 -2.80 -9.25 11.34
C ARG A 198 -3.38 -8.26 12.36
N LEU A 199 -4.07 -7.23 11.87
CA LEU A 199 -4.77 -6.25 12.71
C LEU A 199 -5.90 -6.91 13.50
N ASP A 200 -6.63 -7.84 12.87
CA ASP A 200 -7.66 -8.64 13.52
C ASP A 200 -7.10 -9.54 14.63
N GLU A 201 -5.95 -10.19 14.43
CA GLU A 201 -5.28 -10.96 15.49
C GLU A 201 -4.89 -10.07 16.68
N LEU A 202 -4.32 -8.90 16.42
CA LEU A 202 -3.94 -7.94 17.47
C LEU A 202 -5.17 -7.44 18.24
N CYS A 203 -6.25 -7.15 17.53
CA CYS A 203 -7.53 -6.75 18.11
C CYS A 203 -8.10 -7.88 18.99
N ALA A 204 -8.07 -9.13 18.49
CA ALA A 204 -8.56 -10.30 19.23
C ALA A 204 -7.82 -10.51 20.55
N ASN A 205 -6.49 -10.39 20.55
CA ASN A 205 -5.67 -10.54 21.75
C ASN A 205 -5.98 -9.46 22.79
N GLN A 206 -6.21 -8.22 22.35
CA GLN A 206 -6.59 -7.13 23.25
C GLN A 206 -7.98 -7.33 23.87
N THR A 207 -9.00 -7.67 23.06
CA THR A 207 -10.36 -7.81 23.57
C THR A 207 -10.53 -9.04 24.47
N ALA A 208 -9.84 -10.15 24.18
CA ALA A 208 -9.97 -11.40 24.94
C ALA A 208 -9.69 -11.23 26.44
N THR A 209 -8.78 -10.32 26.80
CA THR A 209 -8.47 -10.03 28.21
C THR A 209 -9.63 -9.30 28.89
N LEU A 210 -10.27 -8.35 28.20
CA LEU A 210 -11.33 -7.51 28.77
C LEU A 210 -12.70 -8.22 28.81
N GLU A 211 -12.92 -9.22 27.96
CA GLU A 211 -14.16 -10.03 27.94
C GLU A 211 -14.44 -10.70 29.29
N HIS A 212 -13.43 -10.97 30.11
CA HIS A 212 -13.56 -11.58 31.44
C HIS A 212 -14.10 -10.62 32.50
N LEU A 213 -14.26 -9.33 32.18
CA LEU A 213 -14.90 -8.38 33.07
C LEU A 213 -16.42 -8.58 33.14
N ASP A 214 -16.96 -9.51 32.35
CA ASP A 214 -18.36 -9.97 32.32
C ASP A 214 -18.83 -10.68 33.61
N VAL A 215 -17.93 -10.85 34.57
CA VAL A 215 -18.24 -11.20 35.96
C VAL A 215 -18.88 -10.03 36.73
N ASN A 216 -18.65 -8.79 36.28
CA ASN A 216 -19.17 -7.58 36.92
C ASN A 216 -20.54 -7.21 36.34
N ARG A 217 -21.40 -6.61 37.17
CA ARG A 217 -22.74 -6.17 36.74
C ARG A 217 -22.69 -4.91 35.87
N ARG A 218 -21.77 -3.98 36.12
CA ARG A 218 -21.69 -2.71 35.39
C ARG A 218 -20.28 -2.48 34.95
N VAL A 219 -20.06 -2.48 33.64
CA VAL A 219 -18.75 -2.26 33.03
C VAL A 219 -18.85 -1.18 31.98
N ILE A 220 -17.90 -0.25 31.98
CA ILE A 220 -17.67 0.65 30.86
C ILE A 220 -16.27 0.45 30.29
N ALA A 221 -16.20 0.13 29.00
CA ALA A 221 -14.97 0.03 28.25
C ALA A 221 -14.77 1.30 27.41
N LEU A 222 -13.73 2.06 27.71
CA LEU A 222 -13.37 3.30 27.02
C LEU A 222 -12.27 3.02 26.01
N GLY A 223 -12.41 3.52 24.79
CA GLY A 223 -11.37 3.33 23.78
C GLY A 223 -11.46 4.29 22.61
N ALA A 224 -10.31 4.70 22.10
CA ALA A 224 -10.22 5.49 20.87
C ALA A 224 -10.74 4.68 19.66
N ALA A 225 -10.85 5.31 18.50
CA ALA A 225 -11.18 4.68 17.23
C ALA A 225 -10.16 3.60 16.89
N GLY A 226 -10.65 2.49 16.33
CA GLY A 226 -9.81 1.37 15.95
C GLY A 226 -9.28 0.50 17.10
N THR A 227 -9.67 0.77 18.36
CA THR A 227 -9.18 0.00 19.52
C THR A 227 -9.94 -1.30 19.81
N GLY A 228 -10.91 -1.67 18.96
CA GLY A 228 -11.65 -2.93 19.12
C GLY A 228 -12.92 -2.85 19.98
N LYS A 229 -13.48 -1.65 20.19
CA LYS A 229 -14.74 -1.40 20.91
C LYS A 229 -15.89 -2.32 20.47
N THR A 230 -16.30 -2.23 19.21
CA THR A 230 -17.37 -3.06 18.63
C THR A 230 -17.06 -4.55 18.74
N ARG A 231 -15.79 -4.95 18.56
CA ARG A 231 -15.37 -6.36 18.72
C ARG A 231 -15.54 -6.84 20.16
N LEU A 232 -15.19 -6.02 21.14
CA LEU A 232 -15.42 -6.31 22.55
C LEU A 232 -16.93 -6.45 22.84
N ALA A 233 -17.76 -5.53 22.33
CA ALA A 233 -19.21 -5.59 22.48
C ALA A 233 -19.80 -6.90 21.92
N MET A 234 -19.45 -7.26 20.69
CA MET A 234 -19.88 -8.51 20.04
C MET A 234 -19.43 -9.76 20.81
N ARG A 235 -18.13 -9.83 21.18
CA ARG A 235 -17.60 -10.99 21.89
C ARG A 235 -18.18 -11.14 23.30
N TRP A 236 -18.43 -10.01 23.98
CA TRP A 236 -19.12 -10.01 25.26
C TRP A 236 -20.53 -10.57 25.12
N ALA A 237 -21.31 -10.09 24.14
CA ALA A 237 -22.65 -10.56 23.86
C ALA A 237 -22.69 -12.08 23.60
N HIS A 238 -21.82 -12.60 22.72
CA HIS A 238 -21.73 -14.03 22.46
C HIS A 238 -21.32 -14.86 23.69
N ARG A 239 -20.44 -14.31 24.53
CA ARG A 239 -19.98 -14.99 25.74
C ARG A 239 -21.05 -15.09 26.82
N VAL A 240 -21.85 -14.04 27.03
CA VAL A 240 -22.99 -14.10 27.97
C VAL A 240 -24.12 -14.95 27.40
N LEU A 241 -24.37 -14.90 26.09
CA LEU A 241 -25.34 -15.77 25.41
C LEU A 241 -25.01 -17.25 25.61
N GLY A 242 -23.71 -17.62 25.52
CA GLY A 242 -23.25 -18.98 25.83
C GLY A 242 -23.49 -19.45 27.27
N ARG A 243 -23.92 -18.55 28.18
CA ARG A 243 -24.39 -18.87 29.54
C ARG A 243 -25.91 -18.98 29.66
N GLY A 244 -26.64 -18.87 28.55
CA GLY A 244 -28.11 -18.90 28.50
C GLY A 244 -28.76 -17.59 28.96
N GLU A 245 -28.08 -16.46 28.77
CA GLU A 245 -28.61 -15.13 29.10
C GLU A 245 -29.31 -14.52 27.90
N ARG A 246 -30.47 -13.87 28.11
CA ARG A 246 -31.09 -13.01 27.09
C ARG A 246 -30.31 -11.72 26.95
N VAL A 247 -29.86 -11.42 25.74
CA VAL A 247 -28.91 -10.34 25.47
C VAL A 247 -29.53 -9.33 24.52
N LEU A 248 -29.45 -8.05 24.89
CA LEU A 248 -29.67 -6.93 23.98
C LEU A 248 -28.34 -6.31 23.63
N LEU A 249 -27.93 -6.37 22.35
CA LEU A 249 -26.79 -5.64 21.81
C LEU A 249 -27.27 -4.51 20.92
N THR A 250 -27.00 -3.27 21.30
CA THR A 250 -27.49 -2.10 20.56
C THR A 250 -26.44 -1.01 20.38
N CYS A 251 -26.67 -0.17 19.38
CA CYS A 251 -25.95 1.08 19.16
C CYS A 251 -26.91 2.12 18.57
N TYR A 252 -26.46 3.36 18.44
CA TYR A 252 -27.28 4.40 17.81
C TYR A 252 -27.25 4.34 16.27
N ASN A 253 -26.09 4.05 15.67
CA ASN A 253 -25.86 4.11 14.23
C ASN A 253 -26.46 2.88 13.50
N GLU A 254 -27.33 3.11 12.52
CA GLU A 254 -28.00 2.04 11.75
C GLU A 254 -27.02 1.17 10.93
N PRO A 255 -26.12 1.72 10.09
CA PRO A 255 -25.09 0.91 9.42
C PRO A 255 -24.24 0.05 10.36
N LEU A 256 -23.85 0.57 11.52
CA LEU A 256 -23.11 -0.21 12.52
C LEU A 256 -23.95 -1.35 13.06
N ALA A 257 -25.23 -1.10 13.38
CA ALA A 257 -26.15 -2.12 13.84
C ALA A 257 -26.34 -3.23 12.81
N ASP A 258 -26.57 -2.88 11.54
CA ASP A 258 -26.70 -3.83 10.43
C ASP A 258 -25.44 -4.70 10.28
N ARG A 259 -24.25 -4.11 10.42
CA ARG A 259 -22.99 -4.85 10.44
C ARG A 259 -22.88 -5.80 11.64
N MET A 260 -23.25 -5.35 12.83
CA MET A 260 -23.27 -6.20 14.03
C MET A 260 -24.26 -7.36 13.87
N SER A 261 -25.47 -7.11 13.39
CA SER A 261 -26.47 -8.13 13.12
C SER A 261 -25.99 -9.15 12.09
N THR A 262 -25.28 -8.72 11.04
CA THR A 262 -24.69 -9.63 10.03
C THR A 262 -23.59 -10.52 10.64
N GLN A 263 -22.88 -10.05 11.66
CA GLN A 263 -21.80 -10.78 12.33
C GLN A 263 -22.26 -11.58 13.55
N ALA A 264 -23.50 -11.35 14.00
CA ALA A 264 -24.06 -12.00 15.17
C ALA A 264 -24.41 -13.46 14.86
N ILE A 265 -24.44 -14.28 15.91
CA ILE A 265 -24.97 -15.64 15.85
C ILE A 265 -26.49 -15.51 15.78
N ASP A 266 -27.11 -16.29 14.90
CA ASP A 266 -28.56 -16.40 14.81
C ASP A 266 -29.08 -17.21 16.00
N ASP A 267 -29.62 -16.51 17.00
CA ASP A 267 -30.08 -17.07 18.28
C ASP A 267 -31.26 -16.25 18.80
N GLU A 268 -32.30 -16.92 19.29
CA GLU A 268 -33.54 -16.28 19.76
C GLU A 268 -33.33 -15.43 21.02
N ASP A 269 -32.32 -15.75 21.83
CA ASP A 269 -31.99 -15.01 23.05
C ASP A 269 -31.06 -13.80 22.77
N LEU A 270 -30.64 -13.58 21.51
CA LEU A 270 -29.80 -12.44 21.12
C LEU A 270 -30.55 -11.45 20.23
N THR A 271 -30.89 -10.29 20.79
CA THR A 271 -31.45 -9.17 20.03
C THR A 271 -30.35 -8.18 19.64
N VAL A 272 -30.16 -7.96 18.34
CA VAL A 272 -29.16 -7.00 17.80
C VAL A 272 -29.81 -5.98 16.88
N GLY A 273 -29.54 -4.70 17.09
CA GLY A 273 -30.11 -3.66 16.22
C GLY A 273 -29.94 -2.23 16.72
N PRO A 274 -30.35 -1.23 15.90
CA PRO A 274 -30.24 0.16 16.26
C PRO A 274 -31.30 0.54 17.30
N PHE A 275 -30.88 1.25 18.35
CA PHE A 275 -31.68 1.47 19.57
C PHE A 275 -33.09 1.97 19.29
N LEU A 276 -33.26 3.03 18.47
CA LEU A 276 -34.58 3.62 18.24
C LEU A 276 -35.53 2.66 17.51
N ARG A 277 -35.03 1.82 16.58
CA ARG A 277 -35.88 0.83 15.89
C ARG A 277 -36.24 -0.33 16.79
N LEU A 278 -35.28 -0.83 17.56
CA LEU A 278 -35.55 -1.87 18.56
C LEU A 278 -36.60 -1.38 19.56
N ALA A 279 -36.37 -0.19 20.14
CA ALA A 279 -37.27 0.41 21.12
C ALA A 279 -38.71 0.58 20.61
N LEU A 280 -38.90 0.92 19.32
CA LEU A 280 -40.24 1.01 18.71
C LEU A 280 -40.88 -0.36 18.43
N ALA A 281 -40.07 -1.41 18.28
CA ALA A 281 -40.52 -2.77 18.00
C ALA A 281 -40.74 -3.62 19.25
N MET A 282 -40.33 -3.16 20.43
CA MET A 282 -40.42 -3.93 21.68
C MET A 282 -41.87 -4.29 22.06
N ASP A 283 -42.07 -5.47 22.63
CA ASP A 283 -43.38 -5.90 23.13
C ASP A 283 -43.95 -4.90 24.14
N GLY A 284 -45.21 -4.54 23.93
CA GLY A 284 -45.93 -3.56 24.73
C GLY A 284 -45.72 -2.10 24.31
N MET A 285 -44.73 -1.79 23.47
CA MET A 285 -44.62 -0.47 22.87
C MET A 285 -45.84 -0.18 21.99
N LYS A 286 -46.43 1.01 22.15
CA LYS A 286 -47.55 1.40 21.30
C LYS A 286 -47.07 1.56 19.85
N PRO A 287 -47.79 1.04 18.84
CA PRO A 287 -47.40 1.18 17.45
C PRO A 287 -47.20 2.66 17.08
N LEU A 288 -46.10 2.93 16.38
CA LEU A 288 -45.83 4.21 15.74
C LEU A 288 -45.51 3.93 14.28
N GLU A 289 -46.30 4.50 13.37
CA GLU A 289 -46.02 4.39 11.94
C GLU A 289 -44.81 5.26 11.61
N VAL A 290 -43.78 4.63 11.02
CA VAL A 290 -42.57 5.30 10.55
C VAL A 290 -42.81 5.72 9.09
N PRO A 291 -42.84 7.03 8.77
CA PRO A 291 -42.95 7.49 7.40
C PRO A 291 -41.80 6.95 6.52
N PRO A 292 -42.04 6.61 5.25
CA PRO A 292 -40.98 6.17 4.33
C PRO A 292 -39.84 7.20 4.17
N ASP A 293 -40.14 8.48 4.35
CA ASP A 293 -39.24 9.63 4.24
C ASP A 293 -38.84 10.21 5.60
N ALA A 294 -38.96 9.42 6.68
CA ALA A 294 -38.61 9.85 8.04
C ALA A 294 -37.18 10.40 8.11
N ASP A 295 -37.09 11.71 8.34
CA ASP A 295 -35.84 12.44 8.40
C ASP A 295 -35.23 12.43 9.82
N HIS A 296 -34.07 13.08 9.95
CA HIS A 296 -33.39 13.20 11.24
C HIS A 296 -34.26 13.88 12.32
N ALA A 297 -35.11 14.85 11.94
CA ALA A 297 -35.96 15.55 12.90
C ALA A 297 -37.07 14.62 13.42
N TRP A 298 -37.66 13.81 12.55
CA TRP A 298 -38.66 12.82 12.95
C TRP A 298 -38.09 11.81 13.96
N TRP A 299 -36.89 11.27 13.69
CA TRP A 299 -36.25 10.31 14.60
C TRP A 299 -35.83 10.93 15.94
N THR A 300 -35.43 12.20 15.96
CA THR A 300 -34.94 12.85 17.19
C THR A 300 -36.04 13.52 18.02
N ILE A 301 -37.18 13.87 17.43
CA ILE A 301 -38.29 14.55 18.11
C ILE A 301 -39.48 13.61 18.28
N THR A 302 -40.05 13.13 17.16
CA THR A 302 -41.29 12.35 17.16
C THR A 302 -41.10 10.98 17.79
N ALA A 303 -40.11 10.20 17.30
CA ALA A 303 -39.85 8.87 17.81
C ALA A 303 -39.44 8.91 19.30
N VAL A 304 -38.53 9.82 19.66
CA VAL A 304 -38.08 9.97 21.05
C VAL A 304 -39.22 10.40 21.98
N GLY A 305 -40.06 11.34 21.57
CA GLY A 305 -41.23 11.76 22.34
C GLY A 305 -42.23 10.61 22.55
N HIS A 306 -42.43 9.79 21.52
CA HIS A 306 -43.27 8.59 21.60
C HIS A 306 -42.70 7.56 22.58
N LEU A 307 -41.39 7.29 22.51
CA LEU A 307 -40.72 6.40 23.47
C LEU A 307 -40.93 6.91 24.91
N GLN A 308 -40.71 8.20 25.17
CA GLN A 308 -40.92 8.78 26.51
C GLN A 308 -42.36 8.62 27.02
N ALA A 309 -43.35 8.80 26.15
CA ALA A 309 -44.76 8.71 26.53
C ALA A 309 -45.23 7.26 26.79
N HIS A 310 -44.56 6.26 26.21
CA HIS A 310 -45.07 4.89 26.17
C HIS A 310 -44.10 3.82 26.68
N TRP A 311 -42.88 4.19 27.11
CA TRP A 311 -41.88 3.25 27.63
C TRP A 311 -42.41 2.36 28.76
N HIS A 312 -43.29 2.90 29.61
CA HIS A 312 -43.84 2.17 30.75
C HIS A 312 -44.75 0.99 30.37
N PHE A 313 -45.14 0.86 29.09
CA PHE A 313 -45.90 -0.29 28.59
C PHE A 313 -44.99 -1.44 28.14
N VAL A 314 -43.66 -1.22 27.99
CA VAL A 314 -42.72 -2.22 27.48
C VAL A 314 -42.56 -3.38 28.46
N THR A 315 -42.77 -4.60 27.96
CA THR A 315 -42.74 -5.83 28.76
C THR A 315 -41.49 -6.68 28.57
N GLU A 316 -40.73 -6.50 27.48
CA GLU A 316 -39.49 -7.22 27.22
C GLU A 316 -38.46 -7.06 28.34
N ARG A 317 -37.71 -8.13 28.65
CA ARG A 317 -36.66 -8.13 29.67
C ARG A 317 -35.43 -8.89 29.19
N PHE A 318 -34.26 -8.37 29.57
CA PHE A 318 -32.95 -8.91 29.22
C PHE A 318 -32.11 -9.17 30.46
N ASP A 319 -31.26 -10.19 30.42
CA ASP A 319 -30.31 -10.49 31.49
C ASP A 319 -29.05 -9.63 31.37
N THR A 320 -28.63 -9.37 30.13
CA THR A 320 -27.49 -8.52 29.79
C THR A 320 -27.84 -7.51 28.70
N ILE A 321 -27.44 -6.25 28.89
CA ILE A 321 -27.53 -5.20 27.87
C ILE A 321 -26.12 -4.71 27.53
N VAL A 322 -25.80 -4.72 26.24
CA VAL A 322 -24.55 -4.22 25.69
C VAL A 322 -24.85 -3.03 24.78
N VAL A 323 -24.23 -1.89 25.06
CA VAL A 323 -24.38 -0.66 24.28
C VAL A 323 -23.04 -0.28 23.67
N ASP A 324 -22.92 -0.40 22.35
CA ASP A 324 -21.77 0.11 21.60
C ASP A 324 -21.99 1.57 21.19
N GLU A 325 -20.88 2.32 21.05
CA GLU A 325 -20.87 3.77 20.84
C GLU A 325 -21.75 4.53 21.85
N ALA A 326 -21.69 4.14 23.14
CA ALA A 326 -22.56 4.65 24.20
C ALA A 326 -22.47 6.18 24.39
N GLN A 327 -21.40 6.83 23.91
CA GLN A 327 -21.31 8.30 23.88
C GLN A 327 -22.35 8.99 23.00
N ASP A 328 -22.99 8.25 22.08
CA ASP A 328 -24.08 8.73 21.25
C ASP A 328 -25.45 8.62 21.94
N PHE A 329 -25.51 8.11 23.16
CA PHE A 329 -26.75 7.97 23.93
C PHE A 329 -26.93 9.15 24.91
N SER A 330 -28.19 9.53 25.12
CA SER A 330 -28.52 10.43 26.23
C SER A 330 -28.60 9.66 27.56
N PRO A 331 -28.35 10.30 28.71
CA PRO A 331 -28.54 9.65 30.01
C PRO A 331 -29.95 9.07 30.21
N ALA A 332 -30.98 9.73 29.66
CA ALA A 332 -32.36 9.23 29.71
C ALA A 332 -32.53 7.92 28.95
N TRP A 333 -31.88 7.75 27.80
CA TRP A 333 -31.94 6.51 27.02
C TRP A 333 -31.18 5.37 27.70
N LEU A 334 -30.04 5.66 28.31
CA LEU A 334 -29.32 4.66 29.11
C LEU A 334 -30.16 4.21 30.31
N ALA A 335 -30.88 5.12 30.96
CA ALA A 335 -31.81 4.77 32.04
C ALA A 335 -33.02 3.93 31.55
N MET A 336 -33.54 4.23 30.35
CA MET A 336 -34.58 3.41 29.71
C MET A 336 -34.09 1.99 29.46
N LEU A 337 -32.87 1.82 28.92
CA LEU A 337 -32.24 0.52 28.71
C LEU A 337 -32.03 -0.21 30.04
N ASP A 338 -31.48 0.45 31.07
CA ASP A 338 -31.30 -0.16 32.40
C ASP A 338 -32.62 -0.67 33.00
N ALA A 339 -33.76 -0.05 32.69
CA ALA A 339 -35.08 -0.49 33.14
C ALA A 339 -35.58 -1.79 32.48
N LEU A 340 -34.96 -2.23 31.38
CA LEU A 340 -35.25 -3.50 30.71
C LEU A 340 -34.50 -4.69 31.33
N LEU A 341 -33.56 -4.44 32.26
CA LEU A 341 -32.87 -5.51 32.94
C LEU A 341 -33.85 -6.32 33.81
N ASP A 342 -33.84 -7.63 33.63
CA ASP A 342 -34.68 -8.53 34.44
C ASP A 342 -34.25 -8.48 35.91
N ALA A 343 -35.21 -8.20 36.81
CA ALA A 343 -34.95 -8.11 38.25
C ALA A 343 -34.42 -9.42 38.83
N ASP A 344 -34.86 -10.55 38.27
CA ASP A 344 -34.50 -11.91 38.68
C ASP A 344 -33.31 -12.47 37.87
N GLY A 345 -32.86 -11.75 36.84
CA GLY A 345 -31.78 -12.11 35.95
C GLY A 345 -30.38 -11.68 36.41
N ALA A 346 -29.41 -11.83 35.51
CA ALA A 346 -28.01 -11.50 35.76
C ALA A 346 -27.76 -9.99 36.01
N ARG A 347 -28.60 -9.13 35.41
CA ARG A 347 -28.58 -7.66 35.50
C ARG A 347 -27.22 -7.07 35.16
N ARG A 348 -26.73 -7.37 33.96
CA ARG A 348 -25.45 -6.86 33.50
C ARG A 348 -25.60 -5.79 32.42
N THR A 349 -24.78 -4.74 32.53
CA THR A 349 -24.66 -3.68 31.54
C THR A 349 -23.20 -3.54 31.14
N LEU A 350 -22.93 -3.63 29.83
CA LEU A 350 -21.68 -3.18 29.23
C LEU A 350 -21.94 -1.92 28.41
N LEU A 351 -21.25 -0.83 28.73
CA LEU A 351 -21.15 0.34 27.87
C LEU A 351 -19.78 0.33 27.18
N VAL A 352 -19.75 0.57 25.88
CA VAL A 352 -18.51 0.73 25.13
C VAL A 352 -18.53 2.11 24.48
N ALA A 353 -17.52 2.94 24.75
CA ALA A 353 -17.58 4.35 24.36
C ALA A 353 -16.21 4.93 23.94
N ASP A 354 -16.26 5.92 23.06
CA ASP A 354 -15.15 6.83 22.76
C ASP A 354 -15.52 8.26 23.19
N PRO A 355 -15.02 8.75 24.34
CA PRO A 355 -15.31 10.11 24.81
C PRO A 355 -14.87 11.21 23.84
N SER A 356 -13.94 10.92 22.93
CA SER A 356 -13.43 11.85 21.92
C SER A 356 -14.23 11.81 20.60
N GLN A 357 -15.17 10.88 20.42
CA GLN A 357 -16.07 10.81 19.25
C GLN A 357 -17.52 11.20 19.58
N LYS A 358 -17.72 12.41 20.11
CA LYS A 358 -19.04 12.95 20.38
C LYS A 358 -19.58 13.70 19.16
N LEU A 359 -20.20 12.96 18.22
CA LEU A 359 -20.89 13.59 17.08
C LEU A 359 -22.25 14.18 17.48
N TYR A 360 -22.86 13.64 18.54
CA TYR A 360 -24.14 14.10 19.07
C TYR A 360 -23.94 14.70 20.46
N ALA A 361 -24.32 15.97 20.65
CA ALA A 361 -24.25 16.65 21.94
C ALA A 361 -25.41 16.25 22.88
N ARG A 362 -25.45 14.97 23.29
CA ARG A 362 -26.56 14.38 24.09
C ARG A 362 -26.31 14.32 25.60
N GLY A 363 -25.24 14.95 26.07
CA GLY A 363 -24.91 15.01 27.50
C GLY A 363 -24.34 13.72 28.08
N PHE A 364 -23.81 12.82 27.25
CA PHE A 364 -23.13 11.61 27.75
C PHE A 364 -21.97 11.97 28.68
N ALA A 365 -22.02 11.39 29.88
CA ALA A 365 -20.97 11.41 30.88
C ALA A 365 -20.49 9.97 31.12
N VAL A 366 -19.18 9.79 31.24
CA VAL A 366 -18.58 8.52 31.60
C VAL A 366 -19.02 8.18 33.03
N PRO A 367 -19.67 7.03 33.29
CA PRO A 367 -20.06 6.65 34.64
C PRO A 367 -18.85 6.47 35.56
N ALA A 368 -18.98 6.95 36.80
CA ALA A 368 -17.88 7.00 37.74
C ALA A 368 -17.67 5.64 38.44
N VAL A 369 -16.44 5.34 38.85
CA VAL A 369 -16.13 4.09 39.58
C VAL A 369 -16.82 4.09 40.94
N GLU A 370 -16.94 5.27 41.54
CA GLU A 370 -17.62 5.55 42.80
C GLU A 370 -19.10 5.17 42.76
N ASP A 371 -19.72 5.17 41.57
CA ASP A 371 -21.11 4.76 41.34
C ASP A 371 -21.26 3.24 41.10
N GLY A 372 -20.21 2.46 41.39
CA GLY A 372 -20.18 1.00 41.26
C GLY A 372 -19.90 0.48 39.85
N TRP A 373 -19.36 1.33 38.97
CA TRP A 373 -18.93 0.92 37.63
C TRP A 373 -17.50 0.39 37.63
N THR A 374 -17.29 -0.73 36.93
CA THR A 374 -15.94 -1.17 36.57
C THR A 374 -15.52 -0.47 35.29
N GLN A 375 -14.39 0.24 35.30
CA GLN A 375 -13.85 0.88 34.11
C GLN A 375 -12.74 0.05 33.48
N ALA A 376 -12.78 -0.11 32.17
CA ALA A 376 -11.76 -0.74 31.35
C ALA A 376 -11.29 0.22 30.25
N GLN A 377 -10.05 0.08 29.80
CA GLN A 377 -9.49 0.89 28.72
C GLN A 377 -8.96 0.01 27.58
N LEU A 378 -9.37 0.36 26.37
CA LEU A 378 -8.84 -0.14 25.10
C LEU A 378 -7.87 0.92 24.56
N VAL A 379 -6.57 0.63 24.64
CA VAL A 379 -5.51 1.66 24.49
C VAL A 379 -4.73 1.58 23.19
N VAL A 380 -4.76 0.44 22.49
CA VAL A 380 -4.01 0.21 21.25
C VAL A 380 -4.94 0.26 20.05
N ASN A 381 -4.58 1.02 19.02
CA ASN A 381 -5.24 1.00 17.72
C ASN A 381 -4.86 -0.28 16.97
N CYS A 382 -5.84 -1.16 16.79
CA CYS A 382 -5.72 -2.44 16.10
C CYS A 382 -6.55 -2.48 14.81
N ARG A 383 -6.91 -1.33 14.24
CA ARG A 383 -7.68 -1.23 12.98
C ARG A 383 -6.86 -0.65 11.84
N ASN A 384 -6.08 0.39 12.11
CA ASN A 384 -5.44 1.17 11.07
C ASN A 384 -4.00 0.70 10.87
N ALA A 385 -3.56 0.64 9.62
CA ALA A 385 -2.17 0.43 9.26
C ALA A 385 -1.27 1.54 9.84
N HIS A 386 0.03 1.25 9.96
CA HIS A 386 0.95 2.03 10.77
C HIS A 386 0.95 3.53 10.47
N GLN A 387 1.03 3.91 9.19
CA GLN A 387 1.04 5.31 8.74
C GLN A 387 -0.28 6.03 9.07
N ILE A 388 -1.43 5.38 8.86
CA ILE A 388 -2.76 5.94 9.16
C ILE A 388 -2.93 6.09 10.67
N GLY A 389 -2.55 5.08 11.45
CA GLY A 389 -2.54 5.14 12.91
C GLY A 389 -1.62 6.24 13.46
N ALA A 390 -0.45 6.43 12.86
CA ALA A 390 0.48 7.51 13.21
C ALA A 390 -0.10 8.90 12.91
N LEU A 391 -0.79 9.06 11.77
CA LEU A 391 -1.51 10.29 11.43
C LEU A 391 -2.60 10.58 12.46
N LEU A 392 -3.46 9.61 12.76
CA LEU A 392 -4.52 9.73 13.77
C LEU A 392 -3.95 10.17 15.12
N ARG A 393 -2.86 9.54 15.57
CA ARG A 393 -2.20 9.88 16.84
C ARG A 393 -1.62 11.30 16.83
N ARG A 394 -0.88 11.68 15.79
CA ARG A 394 -0.12 12.94 15.75
C ARG A 394 -1.00 14.16 15.50
N LYS A 395 -2.07 14.01 14.73
CA LYS A 395 -2.89 15.13 14.24
C LYS A 395 -4.29 15.19 14.85
N LEU A 396 -4.83 14.04 15.27
CA LEU A 396 -6.24 13.87 15.60
C LEU A 396 -6.48 13.20 16.98
N ASN A 397 -5.47 13.17 17.86
CA ASN A 397 -5.54 12.62 19.22
C ASN A 397 -6.00 11.14 19.30
N GLY A 398 -5.75 10.37 18.24
CA GLY A 398 -6.06 8.94 18.22
C GLY A 398 -5.13 8.10 19.11
N ALA A 399 -5.55 6.87 19.40
CA ALA A 399 -4.72 5.90 20.10
C ALA A 399 -3.46 5.53 19.30
N PRO A 400 -2.35 5.16 19.99
CA PRO A 400 -1.17 4.64 19.33
C PRO A 400 -1.45 3.32 18.62
N ALA A 401 -0.95 3.20 17.38
CA ALA A 401 -0.81 1.91 16.71
C ALA A 401 0.39 1.14 17.28
N PRO A 402 0.34 -0.21 17.33
CA PRO A 402 1.47 -1.02 17.78
C PRO A 402 2.63 -0.93 16.78
N SER A 403 3.85 -1.13 17.24
CA SER A 403 5.04 -1.13 16.38
C SER A 403 5.02 -2.25 15.33
N VAL A 404 4.31 -3.34 15.63
CA VAL A 404 4.12 -4.49 14.74
C VAL A 404 2.93 -4.35 13.78
N ALA A 405 2.28 -3.18 13.74
CA ALA A 405 1.22 -2.91 12.77
C ALA A 405 1.79 -2.97 11.34
N PRO A 406 1.05 -3.54 10.38
CA PRO A 406 1.47 -3.56 8.99
C PRO A 406 1.57 -2.13 8.43
N GLU A 407 2.44 -1.95 7.44
CA GLU A 407 2.51 -0.70 6.69
C GLU A 407 1.28 -0.55 5.79
N ALA A 408 0.78 0.69 5.70
CA ALA A 408 -0.25 1.08 4.76
C ALA A 408 0.20 0.78 3.33
N VAL A 409 -0.77 0.46 2.47
CA VAL A 409 -0.52 0.32 1.02
C VAL A 409 -0.18 1.69 0.45
N ASP A 410 -1.03 2.67 0.75
CA ASP A 410 -0.81 4.07 0.38
C ASP A 410 -1.51 5.02 1.36
N VAL A 411 -0.95 6.21 1.52
CA VAL A 411 -1.56 7.35 2.21
C VAL A 411 -1.24 8.59 1.40
N CYS A 412 -2.21 9.05 0.61
CA CYS A 412 -2.00 10.11 -0.37
C CYS A 412 -3.02 11.24 -0.23
N PHE A 413 -2.62 12.42 -0.71
CA PHE A 413 -3.45 13.62 -0.73
C PHE A 413 -3.50 14.16 -2.16
N VAL A 414 -4.71 14.30 -2.70
CA VAL A 414 -4.97 14.87 -4.03
C VAL A 414 -5.61 16.23 -3.82
N ALA A 415 -4.85 17.28 -4.12
CA ALA A 415 -5.29 18.64 -3.94
C ALA A 415 -6.28 19.03 -5.06
N VAL A 416 -7.41 19.64 -4.67
CA VAL A 416 -8.40 20.18 -5.59
C VAL A 416 -8.73 21.63 -5.21
N GLY A 417 -8.91 22.50 -6.21
CA GLY A 417 -9.07 23.94 -5.99
C GLY A 417 -7.74 24.72 -6.07
N ARG A 418 -7.81 26.05 -5.94
CA ARG A 418 -6.64 26.94 -5.99
C ARG A 418 -6.10 27.21 -4.59
N ASP A 419 -4.77 27.33 -4.45
CA ASP A 419 -4.08 27.59 -3.17
C ASP A 419 -4.53 28.88 -2.44
N SER A 420 -5.21 29.80 -3.12
CA SER A 420 -5.51 31.14 -2.61
C SER A 420 -6.92 31.39 -2.10
N ASP A 421 -7.88 30.50 -2.33
CA ASP A 421 -9.30 30.84 -2.15
C ASP A 421 -9.92 30.17 -0.92
N SER A 422 -10.61 30.97 -0.10
CA SER A 422 -11.52 30.53 0.96
C SER A 422 -12.84 29.96 0.42
N ASP A 423 -13.02 29.93 -0.90
CA ASP A 423 -14.25 29.50 -1.55
C ASP A 423 -14.33 27.97 -1.65
N PRO A 424 -15.53 27.38 -1.48
CA PRO A 424 -15.72 25.95 -1.65
C PRO A 424 -15.29 25.50 -3.05
N VAL A 425 -14.59 24.38 -3.14
CA VAL A 425 -14.17 23.82 -4.43
C VAL A 425 -15.40 23.40 -5.23
N ASP A 426 -15.38 23.62 -6.55
CA ASP A 426 -16.46 23.20 -7.44
C ASP A 426 -16.70 21.69 -7.35
N HIS A 427 -17.96 21.31 -7.14
CA HIS A 427 -18.35 19.91 -6.92
C HIS A 427 -18.12 19.04 -8.16
N ASN A 428 -18.13 19.60 -9.37
CA ASN A 428 -17.79 18.84 -10.58
C ASN A 428 -16.30 18.48 -10.62
N THR A 429 -15.41 19.42 -10.27
CA THR A 429 -13.97 19.15 -10.18
C THR A 429 -13.71 18.03 -9.16
N ILE A 430 -14.33 18.11 -7.98
CA ILE A 430 -14.22 17.05 -6.96
C ILE A 430 -14.73 15.72 -7.52
N ALA A 431 -15.88 15.69 -8.19
CA ALA A 431 -16.44 14.47 -8.75
C ALA A 431 -15.54 13.82 -9.79
N THR A 432 -14.95 14.60 -10.69
CA THR A 432 -13.96 14.11 -11.66
C THR A 432 -12.75 13.51 -10.96
N THR A 433 -12.17 14.20 -9.98
CA THR A 433 -11.02 13.68 -9.24
C THR A 433 -11.35 12.41 -8.45
N VAL A 434 -12.54 12.33 -7.86
CA VAL A 434 -13.00 11.11 -7.18
C VAL A 434 -13.14 9.95 -8.17
N GLN A 435 -13.69 10.19 -9.37
CA GLN A 435 -13.79 9.17 -10.42
C GLN A 435 -12.42 8.70 -10.87
N ASP A 436 -11.47 9.62 -11.11
CA ASP A 436 -10.11 9.28 -11.54
C ASP A 436 -9.39 8.40 -10.51
N GLU A 437 -9.55 8.72 -9.21
CA GLU A 437 -8.99 7.91 -8.12
C GLU A 437 -9.68 6.54 -8.00
N ILE A 438 -11.00 6.47 -8.17
CA ILE A 438 -11.71 5.18 -8.22
C ILE A 438 -11.19 4.34 -9.39
N ASP A 439 -11.10 4.90 -10.59
CA ASP A 439 -10.63 4.20 -11.78
C ASP A 439 -9.18 3.72 -11.59
N ARG A 440 -8.33 4.52 -10.92
CA ARG A 440 -6.98 4.11 -10.54
C ARG A 440 -6.99 2.91 -9.60
N LEU A 441 -7.75 2.99 -8.51
CA LEU A 441 -7.83 1.90 -7.53
C LEU A 441 -8.38 0.60 -8.14
N LEU A 442 -9.36 0.70 -9.04
CA LEU A 442 -9.92 -0.46 -9.74
C LEU A 442 -8.94 -1.06 -10.75
N ARG A 443 -8.18 -0.23 -11.48
CA ARG A 443 -7.08 -0.72 -12.34
C ARG A 443 -5.97 -1.40 -11.55
N GLU A 444 -5.74 -0.99 -10.31
CA GLU A 444 -4.83 -1.63 -9.36
C GLU A 444 -5.49 -2.79 -8.56
N GLU A 445 -6.59 -3.34 -9.08
CA GLU A 445 -7.27 -4.53 -8.57
C GLU A 445 -7.75 -4.44 -7.10
N ARG A 446 -8.12 -3.24 -6.63
CA ARG A 446 -8.84 -3.09 -5.35
C ARG A 446 -10.25 -3.67 -5.46
N ASP A 447 -10.69 -4.41 -4.45
CA ASP A 447 -12.07 -4.90 -4.35
C ASP A 447 -13.02 -3.70 -4.14
N PRO A 448 -13.97 -3.43 -5.07
CA PRO A 448 -14.92 -2.33 -4.93
C PRO A 448 -15.71 -2.34 -3.62
N ASN A 449 -16.01 -3.53 -3.08
CA ASN A 449 -16.76 -3.67 -1.83
C ASN A 449 -15.93 -3.34 -0.58
N GLN A 450 -14.61 -3.21 -0.74
CA GLN A 450 -13.69 -2.76 0.31
C GLN A 450 -13.22 -1.31 0.11
N VAL A 451 -13.81 -0.58 -0.85
CA VAL A 451 -13.62 0.85 -1.04
C VAL A 451 -14.82 1.62 -0.49
N MET A 452 -14.54 2.70 0.24
CA MET A 452 -15.57 3.59 0.78
C MET A 452 -15.23 5.05 0.53
N VAL A 453 -16.14 5.79 -0.08
CA VAL A 453 -16.06 7.24 -0.29
C VAL A 453 -16.81 7.94 0.84
N LEU A 454 -16.11 8.79 1.59
CA LEU A 454 -16.64 9.49 2.76
C LEU A 454 -16.61 10.99 2.56
N THR A 455 -17.75 11.64 2.82
CA THR A 455 -17.87 13.10 2.76
C THR A 455 -18.26 13.72 4.10
N PHE A 456 -18.07 15.03 4.24
CA PHE A 456 -18.42 15.77 5.46
C PHE A 456 -19.82 16.40 5.43
N SER A 457 -20.52 16.37 4.29
CA SER A 457 -21.88 16.89 4.18
C SER A 457 -22.76 16.00 3.30
N SER A 458 -24.05 15.92 3.64
CA SER A 458 -25.01 15.18 2.81
C SER A 458 -25.13 15.78 1.41
N LYS A 459 -25.00 17.12 1.27
CA LYS A 459 -25.00 17.81 -0.02
C LYS A 459 -23.88 17.32 -0.93
N LEU A 460 -22.64 17.27 -0.43
CA LEU A 460 -21.50 16.79 -1.21
C LEU A 460 -21.65 15.31 -1.55
N ARG A 461 -22.11 14.49 -0.60
CA ARG A 461 -22.41 13.06 -0.86
C ARG A 461 -23.40 12.90 -2.01
N ASP A 462 -24.52 13.62 -1.97
CA ASP A 462 -25.57 13.47 -2.98
C ASP A 462 -25.11 13.96 -4.36
N ASN A 463 -24.31 15.02 -4.41
CA ASN A 463 -23.70 15.47 -5.65
C ASN A 463 -22.72 14.43 -6.22
N LEU A 464 -21.88 13.82 -5.38
CA LEU A 464 -20.99 12.74 -5.82
C LEU A 464 -21.77 11.52 -6.29
N ALA A 465 -22.80 11.09 -5.56
CA ALA A 465 -23.61 9.92 -5.93
C ALA A 465 -24.40 10.11 -7.25
N ASN A 466 -24.62 11.36 -7.67
CA ASN A 466 -25.23 11.66 -8.98
C ASN A 466 -24.21 11.66 -10.13
N ALA A 467 -22.92 11.81 -9.84
CA ALA A 467 -21.84 11.96 -10.83
C ALA A 467 -20.94 10.71 -10.94
N VAL A 468 -20.84 9.94 -9.85
CA VAL A 468 -19.99 8.78 -9.66
C VAL A 468 -20.86 7.62 -9.19
N ASP A 469 -20.56 6.40 -9.64
CA ASP A 469 -21.31 5.19 -9.25
C ASP A 469 -21.04 4.80 -7.78
N LEU A 470 -21.74 5.48 -6.88
CA LEU A 470 -21.65 5.29 -5.43
C LEU A 470 -22.98 4.80 -4.87
N HIS A 471 -22.91 3.85 -3.96
CA HIS A 471 -24.08 3.26 -3.34
C HIS A 471 -24.19 3.60 -1.87
N ARG A 472 -25.42 3.76 -1.39
CA ARG A 472 -25.73 3.86 0.04
C ARG A 472 -25.36 2.55 0.75
N TRP A 473 -25.09 2.59 2.06
CA TRP A 473 -24.69 1.41 2.83
C TRP A 473 -25.63 0.20 2.67
N GLU A 474 -26.93 0.44 2.53
CA GLU A 474 -27.96 -0.58 2.36
C GLU A 474 -27.83 -1.33 1.02
N HIS A 475 -27.06 -0.78 0.08
CA HIS A 475 -26.76 -1.34 -1.22
C HIS A 475 -25.27 -1.64 -1.41
N ARG A 476 -24.52 -1.79 -0.31
CA ARG A 476 -23.07 -2.07 -0.30
C ARG A 476 -22.63 -3.27 -1.14
N SER A 477 -23.50 -4.24 -1.42
CA SER A 477 -23.19 -5.40 -2.25
C SER A 477 -23.13 -5.07 -3.76
N ARG A 478 -23.52 -3.86 -4.15
CA ARG A 478 -23.53 -3.41 -5.55
C ARG A 478 -22.19 -2.79 -5.99
N GLY A 479 -21.30 -2.46 -5.05
CA GLY A 479 -20.02 -1.83 -5.34
C GLY A 479 -19.57 -0.86 -4.24
N ILE A 480 -19.05 0.28 -4.65
CA ILE A 480 -18.40 1.25 -3.75
C ILE A 480 -19.44 1.98 -2.89
N VAL A 481 -19.19 2.04 -1.58
CA VAL A 481 -20.07 2.74 -0.64
C VAL A 481 -19.76 4.23 -0.60
N GLY A 482 -20.77 5.08 -0.79
CA GLY A 482 -20.71 6.54 -0.66
C GLY A 482 -21.56 7.06 0.49
N GLU A 483 -20.93 7.51 1.57
CA GLU A 483 -21.63 7.95 2.78
C GLU A 483 -21.05 9.25 3.36
N ASN A 484 -21.83 9.92 4.21
CA ASN A 484 -21.25 10.97 5.05
C ASN A 484 -20.58 10.35 6.29
N VAL A 485 -19.61 11.06 6.87
CA VAL A 485 -18.84 10.57 8.03
C VAL A 485 -19.71 10.22 9.25
N HIS A 486 -20.87 10.87 9.41
CA HIS A 486 -21.80 10.56 10.50
C HIS A 486 -22.41 9.16 10.33
N ARG A 487 -22.85 8.82 9.12
CA ARG A 487 -23.40 7.48 8.81
C ARG A 487 -22.34 6.41 8.78
N ALA A 488 -21.12 6.72 8.36
CA ALA A 488 -20.02 5.76 8.35
C ALA A 488 -19.39 5.49 9.72
N LYS A 489 -19.81 6.21 10.79
CA LYS A 489 -19.32 5.95 12.14
C LYS A 489 -19.58 4.49 12.55
N GLY A 490 -18.59 3.88 13.19
CA GLY A 490 -18.59 2.45 13.51
C GLY A 490 -18.09 1.53 12.38
N LEU A 491 -18.19 1.96 11.11
CA LEU A 491 -17.76 1.17 9.96
C LEU A 491 -16.25 1.24 9.73
N GLU A 492 -15.78 0.50 8.73
CA GLU A 492 -14.40 0.47 8.24
C GLU A 492 -14.37 -0.18 6.85
N ALA A 493 -13.37 0.20 6.06
CA ALA A 493 -13.09 -0.32 4.72
C ALA A 493 -11.57 -0.44 4.52
N ASP A 494 -11.13 -1.33 3.62
CA ASP A 494 -9.70 -1.50 3.37
C ASP A 494 -9.09 -0.23 2.76
N THR A 495 -9.83 0.41 1.85
CA THR A 495 -9.51 1.71 1.26
C THR A 495 -10.61 2.72 1.56
N VAL A 496 -10.23 3.91 2.01
CA VAL A 496 -11.14 5.04 2.19
C VAL A 496 -10.69 6.23 1.36
N ILE A 497 -11.62 6.78 0.58
CA ILE A 497 -11.47 8.06 -0.11
C ILE A 497 -12.22 9.11 0.72
N LEU A 498 -11.49 9.98 1.41
CA LEU A 498 -12.04 11.02 2.26
C LEU A 498 -12.10 12.35 1.50
N VAL A 499 -13.31 12.83 1.23
CA VAL A 499 -13.57 13.95 0.33
C VAL A 499 -14.12 15.15 1.09
N ALA A 500 -13.46 16.31 0.92
CA ALA A 500 -13.94 17.59 1.44
C ALA A 500 -13.97 18.65 0.35
N ASP A 501 -15.01 19.48 0.36
CA ASP A 501 -15.13 20.67 -0.47
C ASP A 501 -14.57 21.93 0.20
N GLN A 502 -14.15 21.83 1.47
CA GLN A 502 -13.63 22.93 2.29
C GLN A 502 -12.46 22.46 3.19
N ALA A 503 -11.53 23.37 3.49
CA ALA A 503 -10.38 23.06 4.36
C ALA A 503 -10.75 23.04 5.85
N ASP A 504 -11.75 23.82 6.28
CA ASP A 504 -12.12 23.98 7.69
C ASP A 504 -13.09 22.90 8.20
N VAL A 505 -12.70 21.63 8.03
CA VAL A 505 -13.45 20.50 8.59
C VAL A 505 -13.16 20.35 10.09
N PRO A 506 -14.15 20.26 10.98
CA PRO A 506 -13.92 19.99 12.40
C PRO A 506 -13.02 18.78 12.66
N LYS A 507 -12.10 18.90 13.63
CA LYS A 507 -11.13 17.82 13.95
C LYS A 507 -11.79 16.50 14.30
N ASP A 508 -12.91 16.53 15.02
CA ASP A 508 -13.63 15.31 15.43
C ASP A 508 -14.23 14.58 14.21
N LEU A 509 -14.65 15.32 13.18
CA LEU A 509 -15.14 14.73 11.92
C LEU A 509 -13.99 14.14 11.10
N LEU A 510 -12.84 14.83 11.02
CA LEU A 510 -11.63 14.30 10.40
C LEU A 510 -11.18 13.01 11.09
N TYR A 511 -11.19 12.99 12.42
CA TYR A 511 -10.88 11.82 13.22
C TYR A 511 -11.81 10.64 12.91
N VAL A 512 -13.12 10.88 12.82
CA VAL A 512 -14.08 9.83 12.45
C VAL A 512 -13.81 9.31 11.03
N GLY A 513 -13.65 10.20 10.05
CA GLY A 513 -13.42 9.84 8.64
C GLY A 513 -12.12 9.07 8.41
N VAL A 514 -10.98 9.60 8.87
CA VAL A 514 -9.67 8.95 8.70
C VAL A 514 -9.62 7.60 9.41
N SER A 515 -10.26 7.47 10.58
CA SER A 515 -10.25 6.21 11.34
C SER A 515 -11.06 5.07 10.71
N ARG A 516 -11.75 5.30 9.58
CA ARG A 516 -12.44 4.25 8.83
C ARG A 516 -11.50 3.45 7.92
N ALA A 517 -10.33 4.00 7.58
CA ALA A 517 -9.38 3.41 6.64
C ALA A 517 -8.49 2.34 7.28
N VAL A 518 -8.59 1.08 6.85
CA VAL A 518 -7.75 0.00 7.41
C VAL A 518 -6.34 0.04 6.80
N SER A 519 -6.21 -0.03 5.48
CA SER A 519 -4.92 -0.23 4.79
C SER A 519 -4.52 0.92 3.89
N GLU A 520 -5.47 1.68 3.36
CA GLU A 520 -5.22 2.73 2.38
C GLU A 520 -6.13 3.94 2.61
N LEU A 521 -5.55 5.14 2.54
CA LEU A 521 -6.26 6.40 2.71
C LEU A 521 -5.92 7.35 1.56
N VAL A 522 -6.95 7.73 0.80
CA VAL A 522 -6.87 8.80 -0.20
C VAL A 522 -7.63 10.00 0.35
N VAL A 523 -6.99 11.16 0.44
CA VAL A 523 -7.67 12.40 0.85
C VAL A 523 -7.81 13.32 -0.35
N ILE A 524 -9.03 13.75 -0.65
CA ILE A 524 -9.33 14.67 -1.76
C ILE A 524 -9.93 15.95 -1.17
N GLY A 525 -9.28 17.08 -1.41
CA GLY A 525 -9.77 18.36 -0.90
C GLY A 525 -8.80 19.52 -1.14
N PRO A 526 -9.15 20.73 -0.69
CA PRO A 526 -8.28 21.91 -0.82
C PRO A 526 -6.97 21.76 -0.05
N THR A 527 -5.90 22.41 -0.51
CA THR A 527 -4.52 22.28 0.04
C THR A 527 -4.45 22.45 1.56
N GLY A 528 -5.22 23.40 2.11
CA GLY A 528 -5.27 23.61 3.57
C GLY A 528 -5.77 22.41 4.38
N LEU A 529 -6.51 21.46 3.77
CA LEU A 529 -6.86 20.20 4.41
C LEU A 529 -5.62 19.28 4.56
N GLY A 530 -4.80 19.20 3.51
CA GLY A 530 -3.54 18.45 3.51
C GLY A 530 -2.60 18.91 4.62
N ASP A 531 -2.41 20.22 4.77
CA ASP A 531 -1.58 20.82 5.82
C ASP A 531 -2.02 20.41 7.23
N ARG A 532 -3.34 20.43 7.47
CA ARG A 532 -3.93 20.04 8.75
C ARG A 532 -3.70 18.57 9.08
N LEU A 533 -3.69 17.71 8.07
CA LEU A 533 -3.38 16.28 8.20
C LEU A 533 -1.88 15.99 8.12
N GLY A 534 -1.05 16.97 7.73
CA GLY A 534 0.38 16.81 7.48
C GLY A 534 0.67 15.94 6.26
N LEU A 535 -0.15 16.05 5.21
CA LEU A 535 0.00 15.35 3.94
C LEU A 535 0.38 16.35 2.85
N SER A 536 1.30 15.96 1.97
CA SER A 536 1.69 16.74 0.79
C SER A 536 0.93 16.25 -0.44
N PRO A 537 0.58 17.16 -1.39
CA PRO A 537 -0.10 16.76 -2.62
C PRO A 537 0.73 15.77 -3.43
N VAL A 538 0.08 14.76 -4.02
CA VAL A 538 0.68 13.97 -5.07
C VAL A 538 0.69 14.82 -6.36
N GLY A 539 1.85 14.87 -7.02
CA GLY A 539 2.09 15.70 -8.20
C GLY A 539 1.58 15.10 -9.50
#